data_AF-A0A1V4E0Q3-F1
#
_entry.id   AF-A0A1V4E0Q3-F1
#
_cell.length_a   1.000
_cell.length_b   1.000
_cell.length_c   1.000
_cell.angle_alpha   90.00
_cell.angle_beta   90.00
_cell.angle_gamma   90.00
#
_symmetry.space_group_name_H-M   'P 1'
#
loop_
_entity.id
_entity.type
_entity.pdbx_description
1 polymer ?
#
loop_
_entity_poly.entity_id
_entity_poly.type
_entity_poly.pdbx_seq_one_letter_code
_entity_poly.pdbx_strand_id
1 'polypeptide(L)'
;TPPTRAQHAPAAASENGTQERVPAPKGVPTPKDLAALRAPGVQPQQPANATLRWSSDKGWVDRPGGAAEPPEVASMPTLAQLTTAEQRWADREEDITTVGGDPYEVGQVFARRWMERLGDQSHLQKLSGMYPRIPHRIDGELLRYAARFGLLAHKDDQIDEHDRYAIRAGFWREIDVRTAAEHAPAGE
;
A
#
# COMPACT_ATOMS: atom_id res chain seq x y z
N THR A 1 -73.71 6.74 0.91
CA THR A 1 -72.45 7.31 1.41
C THR A 1 -71.29 6.50 0.86
N PRO A 2 -70.41 7.12 0.06
CA PRO A 2 -68.96 6.97 0.27
C PRO A 2 -68.22 8.34 0.23
N PRO A 3 -66.99 8.44 0.78
CA PRO A 3 -66.30 9.71 0.95
C PRO A 3 -65.44 10.16 -0.25
N THR A 4 -65.31 11.48 -0.31
CA THR A 4 -64.71 12.32 -1.35
C THR A 4 -63.18 12.40 -1.29
N ARG A 5 -62.58 12.43 -2.48
CA ARG A 5 -61.16 12.67 -2.80
C ARG A 5 -60.72 14.10 -2.44
N ALA A 6 -59.73 14.24 -1.55
CA ALA A 6 -59.08 15.51 -1.27
C ALA A 6 -58.05 15.85 -2.36
N GLN A 7 -58.22 17.00 -3.02
CA GLN A 7 -57.25 17.64 -3.91
C GLN A 7 -56.69 18.86 -3.17
N HIS A 8 -55.36 19.00 -3.11
CA HIS A 8 -54.71 20.20 -2.59
C HIS A 8 -54.40 21.18 -3.71
N ALA A 9 -54.82 22.43 -3.52
CA ALA A 9 -54.36 23.62 -4.24
C ALA A 9 -54.18 24.77 -3.22
N PRO A 10 -53.35 25.79 -3.49
CA PRO A 10 -52.47 26.37 -2.48
C PRO A 10 -52.73 27.84 -2.11
N ALA A 11 -51.90 28.29 -1.16
CA ALA A 11 -51.35 29.64 -0.94
C ALA A 11 -52.12 30.65 -0.07
N ALA A 12 -51.46 31.05 1.02
CA ALA A 12 -51.45 32.42 1.52
C ALA A 12 -50.11 32.70 2.23
N ALA A 13 -49.57 33.88 1.96
CA ALA A 13 -48.24 34.35 2.33
C ALA A 13 -48.18 34.96 3.75
N SER A 14 -46.97 35.08 4.30
CA SER A 14 -46.54 36.30 5.01
C SER A 14 -45.00 36.36 5.12
N GLU A 15 -44.45 37.39 4.48
CA GLU A 15 -43.56 38.42 5.04
C GLU A 15 -42.29 38.00 5.81
N ASN A 16 -41.13 38.43 5.31
CA ASN A 16 -40.01 38.82 6.16
C ASN A 16 -39.11 39.86 5.48
N GLY A 17 -38.91 40.98 6.18
CA GLY A 17 -37.98 42.04 5.80
C GLY A 17 -36.55 41.74 6.24
N THR A 18 -35.63 42.23 5.41
CA THR A 18 -34.26 42.66 5.70
C THR A 18 -33.37 41.72 6.51
N GLN A 19 -32.58 40.92 5.80
CA GLN A 19 -31.16 40.72 6.12
C GLN A 19 -30.39 40.33 4.85
N GLU A 20 -29.49 41.22 4.45
CA GLU A 20 -28.46 41.02 3.44
C GLU A 20 -27.65 39.75 3.79
N ARG A 21 -27.90 38.66 3.05
CA ARG A 21 -27.11 37.42 3.16
C ARG A 21 -26.41 37.19 1.83
N VAL A 22 -25.13 37.54 1.82
CA VAL A 22 -24.11 37.11 0.86
C VAL A 22 -24.32 35.64 0.46
N PRO A 23 -24.40 35.29 -0.83
CA PRO A 23 -24.45 33.89 -1.25
C PRO A 23 -23.07 33.25 -1.04
N ALA A 24 -23.03 32.19 -0.23
CA ALA A 24 -21.84 31.35 -0.04
C ALA A 24 -21.56 30.53 -1.32
N PRO A 25 -20.37 30.60 -1.93
CA PRO A 25 -20.02 29.72 -3.03
C PRO A 25 -19.66 28.33 -2.49
N LYS A 26 -20.56 27.36 -2.68
CA LYS A 26 -20.26 25.93 -2.59
C LYS A 26 -19.84 25.43 -3.97
N GLY A 27 -18.60 24.97 -4.11
CA GLY A 27 -18.16 24.24 -5.31
C GLY A 27 -16.65 24.22 -5.42
N VAL A 28 -16.07 23.02 -5.54
CA VAL A 28 -14.66 22.83 -5.90
C VAL A 28 -14.39 23.53 -7.25
N PRO A 29 -13.35 24.38 -7.35
CA PRO A 29 -13.06 25.12 -8.58
C PRO A 29 -12.82 24.16 -9.73
N THR A 30 -13.50 24.38 -10.84
CA THR A 30 -13.19 23.64 -12.06
C THR A 30 -11.83 24.10 -12.61
N PRO A 31 -11.11 23.28 -13.40
CA PRO A 31 -9.77 23.63 -13.89
C PRO A 31 -9.66 24.97 -14.63
N LYS A 32 -10.80 25.50 -15.12
CA LYS A 32 -10.91 26.81 -15.78
C LYS A 32 -10.83 27.99 -14.80
N ASP A 33 -11.30 27.82 -13.58
CA ASP A 33 -11.28 28.84 -12.52
C ASP A 33 -9.86 29.08 -11.98
N LEU A 34 -8.98 28.09 -12.07
CA LEU A 34 -7.57 28.21 -11.69
C LEU A 34 -6.74 29.03 -12.70
N ALA A 35 -7.10 28.97 -13.99
CA ALA A 35 -6.39 29.72 -15.03
C ALA A 35 -6.64 31.24 -14.93
N ALA A 36 -7.81 31.65 -14.42
CA ALA A 36 -8.17 33.06 -14.26
C ALA A 36 -7.44 33.75 -13.08
N LEU A 37 -6.87 33.00 -12.14
CA LEU A 37 -6.10 33.53 -11.01
C LEU A 37 -4.64 33.85 -11.37
N ARG A 38 -4.19 33.48 -12.57
CA ARG A 38 -2.81 33.72 -13.02
C ARG A 38 -2.70 35.09 -13.71
N ALA A 39 -2.86 36.17 -12.95
CA ALA A 39 -2.47 37.50 -13.39
C ALA A 39 -0.91 37.59 -13.50
N PRO A 40 -0.36 38.33 -14.47
CA PRO A 40 1.09 38.40 -14.67
C PRO A 40 1.70 39.46 -13.74
N GLY A 41 2.49 39.04 -12.75
CA GLY A 41 3.26 39.97 -11.94
C GLY A 41 3.94 39.32 -10.74
N VAL A 42 5.27 39.47 -10.69
CA VAL A 42 6.21 39.02 -9.64
C VAL A 42 6.50 37.51 -9.66
N GLN A 43 7.62 37.16 -10.30
CA GLN A 43 8.26 35.85 -10.18
C GLN A 43 8.89 35.72 -8.79
N PRO A 44 8.47 34.77 -7.92
CA PRO A 44 9.28 34.37 -6.79
C PRO A 44 10.41 33.47 -7.32
N GLN A 45 11.65 33.83 -7.03
CA GLN A 45 12.85 33.01 -7.31
C GLN A 45 12.65 31.62 -6.70
N GLN A 46 12.33 30.62 -7.51
CA GLN A 46 12.17 29.25 -7.04
C GLN A 46 13.54 28.59 -6.88
N PRO A 47 13.89 28.01 -5.72
CA PRO A 47 15.11 27.24 -5.58
C PRO A 47 15.04 25.99 -6.48
N ALA A 48 16.05 25.81 -7.32
CA ALA A 48 16.12 24.82 -8.40
C ALA A 48 16.28 23.34 -7.95
N ASN A 49 15.78 22.96 -6.76
CA ASN A 49 15.92 21.60 -6.20
C ASN A 49 14.67 21.13 -5.44
N ALA A 50 13.47 21.44 -5.92
CA ALA A 50 12.23 20.85 -5.42
C ALA A 50 11.80 19.65 -6.28
N THR A 51 12.69 18.65 -6.43
CA THR A 51 12.21 17.29 -6.68
C THR A 51 11.62 16.81 -5.37
N LEU A 52 10.30 16.59 -5.34
CA LEU A 52 9.63 15.79 -4.31
C LEU A 52 10.24 14.39 -4.35
N ARG A 53 11.39 14.24 -3.69
CA ARG A 53 11.90 12.95 -3.24
C ARG A 53 10.88 12.50 -2.19
N TRP A 54 10.02 11.59 -2.59
CA TRP A 54 9.41 10.59 -1.71
C TRP A 54 10.53 9.78 -1.04
N SER A 55 11.45 10.45 -0.32
CA SER A 55 12.39 9.78 0.55
C SER A 55 11.56 9.18 1.65
N SER A 56 11.17 7.92 1.45
CA SER A 56 10.88 6.97 2.52
C SER A 56 12.15 6.79 3.34
N ASP A 57 12.46 7.82 4.11
CA ASP A 57 13.48 7.81 5.16
C ASP A 57 12.87 8.51 6.37
N LYS A 58 11.68 8.04 6.77
CA LYS A 58 11.15 8.32 8.09
C LYS A 58 11.59 7.18 8.97
N GLY A 59 12.61 7.48 9.75
CA GLY A 59 13.45 6.55 10.50
C GLY A 59 12.66 5.51 11.28
N TRP A 60 13.00 4.26 11.02
CA TRP A 60 12.93 3.24 12.05
C TRP A 60 14.16 3.44 12.94
N VAL A 61 14.00 4.16 14.03
CA VAL A 61 15.07 4.34 15.02
C VAL A 61 15.34 2.96 15.62
N ASP A 62 16.55 2.47 15.42
CA ASP A 62 17.07 1.25 16.02
C ASP A 62 16.76 1.24 17.52
N ARG A 63 16.02 0.23 17.98
CA ARG A 63 15.69 0.11 19.40
C ARG A 63 16.93 -0.38 20.13
N PRO A 64 17.49 0.40 21.09
CA PRO A 64 18.68 -0.04 21.83
C PRO A 64 18.29 -1.27 22.67
N GLY A 65 18.74 -2.45 22.24
CA GLY A 65 18.52 -3.72 22.95
C GLY A 65 18.13 -4.91 22.08
N GLY A 66 17.79 -4.72 20.80
CA GLY A 66 17.75 -5.83 19.84
C GLY A 66 19.14 -6.08 19.28
N ALA A 67 19.59 -7.33 19.15
CA ALA A 67 20.79 -7.62 18.36
C ALA A 67 20.59 -7.01 16.97
N ALA A 68 21.39 -6.00 16.64
CA ALA A 68 21.34 -5.34 15.34
C ALA A 68 21.55 -6.41 14.26
N GLU A 69 20.67 -6.45 13.27
CA GLU A 69 20.82 -7.42 12.18
C GLU A 69 22.17 -7.16 11.46
N PRO A 70 22.89 -8.21 11.03
CA PRO A 70 24.14 -8.05 10.31
C PRO A 70 23.95 -7.10 9.12
N PRO A 71 24.90 -6.19 8.84
CA PRO A 71 24.75 -5.20 7.79
C PRO A 71 24.59 -5.83 6.40
N GLU A 72 25.16 -7.03 6.15
CA GLU A 72 24.95 -7.76 4.89
C GLU A 72 23.49 -8.22 4.71
N VAL A 73 22.82 -8.57 5.81
CA VAL A 73 21.39 -8.96 5.82
C VAL A 73 20.50 -7.73 5.65
N ALA A 74 20.83 -6.63 6.34
CA ALA A 74 20.08 -5.38 6.23
C ALA A 74 20.15 -4.77 4.81
N SER A 75 21.16 -5.17 4.03
CA SER A 75 21.40 -4.73 2.65
C SER A 75 20.74 -5.59 1.59
N MET A 76 19.99 -6.64 1.96
CA MET A 76 19.31 -7.51 1.00
C MET A 76 18.32 -6.72 0.12
N PRO A 77 18.28 -6.99 -1.19
CA PRO A 77 17.41 -6.25 -2.10
C PRO A 77 15.94 -6.60 -1.87
N THR A 78 15.10 -5.58 -1.87
CA THR A 78 13.65 -5.72 -1.67
C THR A 78 12.96 -6.03 -3.00
N LEU A 79 11.76 -6.62 -2.97
CA LEU A 79 10.96 -6.89 -4.15
C LEU A 79 10.74 -5.64 -5.00
N ALA A 80 10.47 -4.50 -4.35
CA ALA A 80 10.30 -3.21 -5.00
C ALA A 80 11.58 -2.74 -5.74
N GLN A 81 12.77 -3.07 -5.22
CA GLN A 81 14.04 -2.74 -5.86
C GLN A 81 14.33 -3.65 -7.07
N LEU A 82 13.92 -4.91 -6.97
CA LEU A 82 14.11 -5.92 -8.03
C LEU A 82 13.06 -5.80 -9.16
N THR A 83 12.05 -4.96 -9.01
CA THR A 83 10.93 -4.84 -9.95
C THR A 83 10.92 -3.51 -10.69
N THR A 84 10.71 -3.57 -12.00
CA THR A 84 10.43 -2.38 -12.82
C THR A 84 9.01 -1.88 -12.57
N ALA A 85 8.73 -0.62 -12.91
CA ALA A 85 7.39 -0.05 -12.75
C ALA A 85 6.33 -0.81 -13.56
N GLU A 86 6.66 -1.21 -14.79
CA GLU A 86 5.81 -2.01 -15.67
C GLU A 86 5.47 -3.36 -15.04
N GLN A 87 6.49 -4.08 -14.54
CA GLN A 87 6.28 -5.37 -13.90
C GLN A 87 5.45 -5.24 -12.62
N ARG A 88 5.66 -4.20 -11.81
CA ARG A 88 4.84 -3.97 -10.61
C ARG A 88 3.37 -3.74 -10.94
N TRP A 89 3.07 -3.15 -12.10
CA TRP A 89 1.69 -2.98 -12.55
C TRP A 89 1.10 -4.33 -12.99
N ALA A 90 1.82 -5.11 -13.80
CA ALA A 90 1.39 -6.45 -14.19
C ALA A 90 1.16 -7.37 -12.99
N ASP A 91 2.10 -7.42 -12.05
CA ASP A 91 1.99 -8.15 -10.78
C ASP A 91 0.76 -7.77 -9.99
N ARG A 92 0.43 -6.47 -9.95
CA ARG A 92 -0.73 -5.97 -9.23
C ARG A 92 -2.02 -6.43 -9.88
N GLU A 93 -2.08 -6.48 -11.20
CA GLU A 93 -3.25 -6.97 -11.91
C GLU A 93 -3.46 -8.47 -11.65
N GLU A 94 -2.37 -9.23 -11.64
CA GLU A 94 -2.38 -10.64 -11.25
C GLU A 94 -2.82 -10.81 -9.80
N ASP A 95 -2.30 -10.00 -8.88
CA ASP A 95 -2.67 -10.02 -7.45
C ASP A 95 -4.18 -9.86 -7.26
N ILE A 96 -4.78 -8.92 -8.00
CA ILE A 96 -6.22 -8.60 -7.90
C ILE A 96 -7.09 -9.79 -8.36
N THR A 97 -6.61 -10.55 -9.35
CA THR A 97 -7.43 -11.56 -10.03
C THR A 97 -7.18 -12.98 -9.54
N THR A 98 -6.02 -13.25 -8.94
CA THR A 98 -5.60 -14.63 -8.63
C THR A 98 -5.44 -14.92 -7.14
N VAL A 99 -5.17 -13.90 -6.31
CA VAL A 99 -4.89 -14.10 -4.88
C VAL A 99 -6.18 -13.92 -4.09
N GLY A 100 -6.60 -14.97 -3.37
CA GLY A 100 -7.88 -15.01 -2.67
C GLY A 100 -7.98 -14.14 -1.42
N GLY A 101 -6.92 -13.39 -1.11
CA GLY A 101 -6.81 -12.59 0.12
C GLY A 101 -6.52 -13.43 1.36
N ASP A 102 -6.14 -14.70 1.23
CA ASP A 102 -5.67 -15.51 2.35
C ASP A 102 -4.28 -15.02 2.80
N PRO A 103 -4.06 -14.71 4.09
CA PRO A 103 -2.79 -14.16 4.56
C PRO A 103 -1.60 -15.10 4.30
N TYR A 104 -1.83 -16.41 4.41
CA TYR A 104 -0.80 -17.40 4.17
C TYR A 104 -0.41 -17.49 2.68
N GLU A 105 -1.39 -17.50 1.78
CA GLU A 105 -1.18 -17.41 0.33
C GLU A 105 -0.42 -16.13 -0.08
N VAL A 106 -0.81 -14.98 0.48
CA VAL A 106 -0.14 -13.70 0.23
C VAL A 106 1.35 -13.78 0.58
N GLY A 107 1.69 -14.44 1.70
CA GLY A 107 3.07 -14.71 2.09
C GLY A 107 3.85 -15.52 1.05
N GLN A 108 3.22 -16.55 0.47
CA GLN A 108 3.83 -17.39 -0.55
C GLN A 108 4.05 -16.63 -1.87
N VAL A 109 3.04 -15.89 -2.34
CA VAL A 109 3.12 -15.16 -3.62
C VAL A 109 4.24 -14.12 -3.55
N PHE A 110 4.36 -13.41 -2.43
CA PHE A 110 5.47 -12.49 -2.21
C PHE A 110 6.82 -13.21 -2.28
N ALA A 111 6.99 -14.29 -1.52
CA ALA A 111 8.23 -15.04 -1.47
C ALA A 111 8.63 -15.58 -2.85
N ARG A 112 7.67 -16.15 -3.59
CA ARG A 112 7.88 -16.68 -4.94
C ARG A 112 8.42 -15.62 -5.89
N ARG A 113 7.73 -14.48 -5.99
CA ARG A 113 8.14 -13.39 -6.88
C ARG A 113 9.46 -12.76 -6.47
N TRP A 114 9.71 -12.68 -5.17
CA TRP A 114 10.98 -12.16 -4.66
C TRP A 114 12.13 -13.07 -5.03
N MET A 115 12.00 -14.39 -4.83
CA MET A 115 13.01 -15.37 -5.23
C MET A 115 13.24 -15.40 -6.75
N GLU A 116 12.18 -15.38 -7.54
CA GLU A 116 12.25 -15.36 -9.00
C GLU A 116 13.06 -14.18 -9.55
N ARG A 117 13.01 -13.03 -8.86
CA ARG A 117 13.70 -11.80 -9.28
C ARG A 117 15.08 -11.63 -8.66
N LEU A 118 15.30 -12.24 -7.51
CA LEU A 118 16.57 -12.17 -6.82
C LEU A 118 17.67 -12.83 -7.64
N GLY A 119 17.38 -13.99 -8.25
CA GLY A 119 18.29 -14.74 -9.14
C GLY A 119 19.57 -15.28 -8.48
N ASP A 120 19.93 -14.78 -7.30
CA ASP A 120 21.13 -15.13 -6.54
C ASP A 120 20.79 -15.97 -5.31
N GLN A 121 21.22 -17.23 -5.36
CA GLN A 121 21.01 -18.24 -4.32
C GLN A 121 21.78 -17.94 -3.02
N SER A 122 22.86 -17.15 -3.07
CA SER A 122 23.65 -16.82 -1.89
C SER A 122 22.84 -16.02 -0.87
N HIS A 123 21.91 -15.19 -1.34
CA HIS A 123 20.99 -14.44 -0.49
C HIS A 123 19.94 -15.35 0.17
N LEU A 124 19.47 -16.40 -0.50
CA LEU A 124 18.52 -17.36 0.06
C LEU A 124 19.15 -18.25 1.13
N GLN A 125 20.41 -18.66 0.93
CA GLN A 125 21.15 -19.41 1.95
C GLN A 125 21.38 -18.58 3.22
N LYS A 126 21.75 -17.31 3.07
CA LYS A 126 21.85 -16.37 4.21
C LYS A 126 20.51 -16.18 4.91
N LEU A 127 19.42 -16.05 4.14
CA LEU A 127 18.08 -15.91 4.69
C LEU A 127 17.65 -17.15 5.49
N SER A 128 17.88 -18.34 4.95
CA SER A 128 17.51 -19.61 5.58
C SER A 128 18.13 -19.78 6.96
N GLY A 129 19.36 -19.30 7.17
CA GLY A 129 20.04 -19.31 8.47
C GLY A 129 19.41 -18.41 9.54
N MET A 130 18.45 -17.54 9.17
CA MET A 130 17.75 -16.65 10.10
C MET A 130 16.37 -17.15 10.51
N TYR A 131 15.91 -18.27 9.95
CA TYR A 131 14.65 -18.88 10.35
C TYR A 131 14.58 -19.08 11.87
N PRO A 132 13.46 -18.73 12.54
CA PRO A 132 12.16 -18.32 11.96
C PRO A 132 11.99 -16.80 11.74
N ARG A 133 13.03 -15.99 11.95
CA ARG A 133 12.95 -14.52 11.89
C ARG A 133 13.22 -14.00 10.48
N ILE A 134 12.29 -13.19 9.96
CA ILE A 134 12.46 -12.47 8.70
C ILE A 134 13.20 -11.15 8.97
N PRO A 135 14.23 -10.78 8.16
CA PRO A 135 14.90 -9.49 8.26
C PRO A 135 13.92 -8.32 8.21
N HIS A 136 14.13 -7.30 9.03
CA HIS A 136 13.16 -6.22 9.23
C HIS A 136 12.78 -5.51 7.92
N ARG A 137 13.76 -5.31 7.03
CA ARG A 137 13.55 -4.67 5.72
C ARG A 137 12.60 -5.47 4.83
N ILE A 138 12.77 -6.80 4.83
CA ILE A 138 11.95 -7.74 4.03
C ILE A 138 10.59 -7.93 4.70
N ASP A 139 10.54 -8.12 6.03
CA ASP A 139 9.28 -8.23 6.80
C ASP A 139 8.41 -6.98 6.61
N GLY A 140 9.01 -5.79 6.67
CA GLY A 140 8.29 -4.53 6.46
C GLY A 140 7.74 -4.39 5.05
N GLU A 141 8.43 -4.91 4.03
CA GLU A 141 7.91 -4.93 2.65
C GLU A 141 6.82 -5.97 2.46
N LEU A 142 7.00 -7.18 3.00
CA LEU A 142 6.04 -8.26 3.01
C LEU A 142 4.70 -7.80 3.60
N LEU A 143 4.72 -7.14 4.76
CA LEU A 143 3.51 -6.60 5.39
C LEU A 143 2.89 -5.45 4.58
N ARG A 144 3.69 -4.57 3.96
CA ARG A 144 3.16 -3.53 3.04
C ARG A 144 2.54 -4.13 1.78
N TYR A 145 3.07 -5.24 1.28
CA TYR A 145 2.49 -5.96 0.15
C TYR A 145 1.14 -6.58 0.56
N ALA A 146 1.10 -7.25 1.72
CA ALA A 146 -0.12 -7.87 2.26
C ALA A 146 -1.25 -6.87 2.52
N ALA A 147 -0.93 -5.67 2.98
CA ALA A 147 -1.90 -4.59 3.20
C ALA A 147 -2.73 -4.23 1.95
N ARG A 148 -2.24 -4.53 0.74
CA ARG A 148 -2.94 -4.23 -0.52
C ARG A 148 -4.16 -5.14 -0.77
N PHE A 149 -4.23 -6.28 -0.10
CA PHE A 149 -5.30 -7.27 -0.28
C PHE A 149 -6.51 -7.04 0.63
N GLY A 150 -6.56 -5.91 1.35
CA GLY A 150 -7.65 -5.64 2.28
C GLY A 150 -7.56 -6.43 3.59
N LEU A 151 -6.42 -7.07 3.86
CA LEU A 151 -6.08 -7.70 5.15
C LEU A 151 -6.01 -6.69 6.32
N LEU A 152 -6.16 -5.40 6.02
CA LEU A 152 -6.35 -4.33 6.99
C LEU A 152 -7.83 -4.26 7.44
N ALA A 153 -8.37 -5.34 7.99
CA ALA A 153 -9.80 -5.42 8.33
C ALA A 153 -10.17 -4.72 9.66
N HIS A 154 -9.24 -3.98 10.28
CA HIS A 154 -9.45 -3.32 11.57
C HIS A 154 -9.35 -1.80 11.46
N LYS A 155 -10.05 -1.10 12.37
CA LYS A 155 -10.33 0.35 12.33
C LYS A 155 -9.10 1.27 12.24
N ASP A 156 -7.90 0.72 12.39
CA ASP A 156 -6.63 1.44 12.43
C ASP A 156 -5.68 1.08 11.27
N ASP A 157 -6.20 0.50 10.17
CA ASP A 157 -5.39 0.05 9.02
C ASP A 157 -4.26 -0.90 9.45
N GLN A 158 -4.53 -1.76 10.44
CA GLN A 158 -3.57 -2.76 10.95
C GLN A 158 -3.95 -4.15 10.47
N ILE A 159 -2.95 -4.89 9.97
CA ILE A 159 -3.03 -6.35 9.83
C ILE A 159 -3.07 -6.91 11.25
N ASP A 160 -4.06 -7.75 11.56
CA ASP A 160 -4.14 -8.36 12.88
C ASP A 160 -2.97 -9.32 13.13
N GLU A 161 -2.74 -9.63 14.41
CA GLU A 161 -1.57 -10.41 14.80
C GLU A 161 -1.60 -11.85 14.24
N HIS A 162 -2.78 -12.46 14.08
CA HIS A 162 -2.90 -13.80 13.53
C HIS A 162 -2.53 -13.82 12.04
N ASP A 163 -3.05 -12.86 11.28
CA ASP A 163 -2.73 -12.68 9.87
C ASP A 163 -1.24 -12.38 9.67
N ARG A 164 -0.62 -11.57 10.53
CA ARG A 164 0.84 -11.35 10.51
C ARG A 164 1.62 -12.65 10.66
N TYR A 165 1.22 -13.53 11.58
CA TYR A 165 1.87 -14.83 11.72
C TYR A 165 1.62 -15.74 10.51
N ALA A 166 0.40 -15.75 9.97
CA ALA A 166 0.05 -16.53 8.78
C ALA A 166 0.85 -16.08 7.54
N ILE A 167 0.97 -14.77 7.31
CA ILE A 167 1.79 -14.21 6.21
C ILE A 167 3.25 -14.65 6.33
N ARG A 168 3.83 -14.53 7.54
CA ARG A 168 5.22 -14.97 7.78
C ARG A 168 5.40 -16.47 7.61
N ALA A 169 4.41 -17.26 8.02
CA ALA A 169 4.43 -18.70 7.84
C ALA A 169 4.38 -19.08 6.35
N GLY A 170 3.52 -18.42 5.56
CA GLY A 170 3.43 -18.62 4.11
C GLY A 170 4.72 -18.25 3.39
N PHE A 171 5.34 -17.15 3.80
CA PHE A 171 6.65 -16.73 3.29
C PHE A 171 7.72 -17.81 3.49
N TRP A 172 7.88 -18.31 4.71
CA TRP A 172 8.86 -19.36 5.00
C TRP A 172 8.54 -20.67 4.30
N ARG A 173 7.26 -21.04 4.21
CA ARG A 173 6.85 -22.26 3.50
C ARG A 173 7.30 -22.25 2.05
N GLU A 174 7.11 -21.15 1.34
CA GLU A 174 7.49 -21.05 -0.07
C GLU A 174 9.02 -21.10 -0.24
N ILE A 175 9.79 -20.47 0.66
CA ILE A 175 11.26 -20.56 0.66
C ILE A 175 11.72 -22.00 0.88
N ASP A 176 11.13 -22.71 1.84
CA ASP A 176 11.44 -24.10 2.13
C ASP A 176 11.14 -25.00 0.92
N VAL A 177 9.98 -24.80 0.28
CA VAL A 177 9.59 -25.58 -0.91
C VAL A 177 10.55 -25.37 -2.08
N ARG A 178 10.93 -24.12 -2.37
CA ARG A 178 11.90 -23.78 -3.43
C ARG A 178 13.29 -24.31 -3.13
N THR A 179 13.76 -24.11 -1.90
CA THR A 179 15.08 -24.58 -1.49
C THR A 179 15.14 -26.11 -1.51
N ALA A 180 14.09 -26.81 -1.04
CA ALA A 180 14.01 -28.27 -1.12
C ALA A 180 13.94 -28.79 -2.57
N ALA A 181 13.21 -28.11 -3.45
CA ALA A 181 13.13 -28.48 -4.87
C ALA A 181 14.48 -28.32 -5.59
N GLU A 182 15.27 -27.31 -5.25
CA GLU A 182 16.60 -27.11 -5.83
C GLU A 182 17.66 -28.08 -5.29
N HIS A 183 17.50 -28.58 -4.06
CA HIS A 183 18.39 -29.59 -3.48
C HIS A 183 18.02 -31.03 -3.86
N ALA A 184 16.86 -31.24 -4.50
CA ALA A 184 16.55 -32.54 -5.09
C ALA A 184 17.47 -32.74 -6.31
N PRO A 185 18.37 -33.74 -6.31
CA PRO A 185 19.21 -33.99 -7.47
C PRO A 185 18.29 -34.33 -8.64
N ALA A 186 18.50 -33.66 -9.77
CA ALA A 186 17.88 -34.03 -11.04
C ALA A 186 18.28 -35.50 -11.31
N GLY A 187 17.35 -36.41 -11.02
CA GLY A 187 17.54 -37.84 -11.16
C GLY A 187 17.86 -38.18 -12.60
N GLU A 188 18.98 -38.88 -12.74
CA GLU A 188 19.47 -39.58 -13.92
C GLU A 188 18.43 -40.57 -14.51
#